data_AF-A0A7X7GNH1-F1
#
_entry.id   AF-A0A7X7GNH1-F1
#
_cell.length_a   1.000
_cell.length_b   1.000
_cell.length_c   1.000
_cell.angle_alpha   90.00
_cell.angle_beta   90.00
_cell.angle_gamma   90.00
#
_symmetry.space_group_name_H-M   'P 1'
#
loop_
_entity.id
_entity.type
_entity.pdbx_description
1 polymer ?
#
loop_
_entity_poly.entity_id
_entity_poly.type
_entity_poly.pdbx_seq_one_letter_code
_entity_poly.pdbx_strand_id
1 'polypeptide(L)'
;EPNYAAFRWLSDHTDPDSPSTLVEFRLDAVSDTSTVLSVTETGFDSLPGDSVERRAKYEGNVEGWIIELGLAKAHLEKGRTVAAH
;
A
#
# COMPACT_ATOMS: atom_id res chain seq x y z
N GLU A 1 2.10 7.55 18.77
CA GLU A 1 2.41 6.32 18.01
C GLU A 1 2.84 6.69 16.59
N PRO A 2 3.62 5.85 15.89
CA PRO A 2 3.98 6.11 14.49
C PRO A 2 2.73 6.07 13.61
N ASN A 3 2.52 7.12 12.81
CA ASN A 3 1.38 7.28 11.91
C ASN A 3 1.77 7.29 10.42
N TYR A 4 3.05 7.02 10.13
CA TYR A 4 3.61 7.03 8.79
C TYR A 4 4.66 5.94 8.65
N ALA A 5 4.60 5.20 7.54
CA ALA A 5 5.62 4.26 7.12
C ALA A 5 5.79 4.35 5.61
N ALA A 6 7.01 4.19 5.11
CA ALA A 6 7.27 4.22 3.68
C ALA A 6 8.38 3.25 3.29
N PHE A 7 8.30 2.71 2.07
CA PHE A 7 9.31 1.84 1.51
C PHE A 7 9.41 1.99 -0.02
N ARG A 8 10.54 1.54 -0.59
CA ARG A 8 10.75 1.45 -2.03
C ARG A 8 10.34 0.07 -2.54
N TRP A 9 9.44 0.01 -3.51
CA TRP A 9 9.10 -1.25 -4.18
C TRP A 9 10.02 -1.44 -5.38
N LEU A 10 11.07 -2.25 -5.19
CA LEU A 10 12.10 -2.51 -6.18
C LEU A 10 11.57 -3.37 -7.34
N SER A 11 11.91 -3.02 -8.58
CA SER A 11 11.62 -3.87 -9.75
C SER A 11 12.45 -5.15 -9.72
N ASP A 12 13.65 -5.09 -9.15
CA ASP A 12 14.50 -6.24 -8.84
C ASP A 12 14.86 -6.20 -7.35
N HIS A 13 14.37 -7.17 -6.59
CA HIS A 13 14.60 -7.28 -5.14
C HIS A 13 16.04 -7.63 -4.77
N THR A 14 16.87 -8.04 -5.74
CA THR A 14 18.29 -8.35 -5.54
C THR A 14 19.21 -7.17 -5.81
N ASP A 15 18.70 -6.13 -6.49
CA ASP A 15 19.43 -4.90 -6.81
C ASP A 15 18.78 -3.68 -6.10
N PRO A 16 19.41 -3.15 -5.05
CA PRO A 16 18.88 -2.02 -4.28
C PRO A 16 18.80 -0.72 -5.09
N ASP A 17 19.55 -0.61 -6.20
CA ASP A 17 19.55 0.55 -7.08
C ASP A 17 18.57 0.40 -8.26
N SER A 18 17.82 -0.71 -8.31
CA SER A 18 16.86 -0.95 -9.39
C SER A 18 15.71 0.08 -9.39
N PRO A 19 15.10 0.36 -10.56
CA PRO A 19 13.95 1.24 -10.65
C PRO A 19 12.84 0.81 -9.69
N SER A 20 12.22 1.78 -9.04
CA SER A 20 11.25 1.50 -7.97
C SER A 20 10.16 2.55 -7.89
N THR A 21 9.04 2.17 -7.28
CA THR A 21 8.03 3.11 -6.80
C THR A 21 8.25 3.40 -5.32
N LEU A 22 7.69 4.52 -4.83
CA LEU A 22 7.63 4.83 -3.41
C LEU A 22 6.22 4.52 -2.92
N VAL A 23 6.11 3.62 -1.94
CA VAL A 23 4.87 3.31 -1.24
C VAL A 23 4.88 4.00 0.12
N GLU A 24 3.80 4.70 0.42
CA GLU A 24 3.59 5.41 1.68
C GLU A 24 2.29 4.97 2.33
N PHE A 25 2.35 4.60 3.61
CA PHE A 25 1.19 4.37 4.47
C PHE A 25 1.02 5.55 5.41
N ARG A 26 -0.20 6.07 5.52
CA ARG A 26 -0.58 7.13 6.46
C ARG A 26 -1.77 6.67 7.29
N LEU A 27 -1.67 6.82 8.60
CA LEU A 27 -2.70 6.48 9.56
C LEU A 27 -3.28 7.75 10.19
N ASP A 28 -4.57 7.98 9.99
CA ASP A 28 -5.31 9.08 10.58
C ASP A 28 -6.33 8.55 11.59
N ALA A 29 -6.11 8.84 12.87
CA ALA A 29 -7.06 8.46 13.92
C ALA A 29 -8.37 9.24 13.72
N VAL A 30 -9.49 8.52 13.63
CA VAL A 30 -10.83 9.13 13.52
C VAL A 30 -11.63 8.98 14.81
N SER A 31 -11.27 8.02 15.67
CA SER A 31 -11.74 7.88 17.04
C SER A 31 -10.78 7.00 17.85
N ASP A 32 -11.05 6.80 19.13
CA ASP A 32 -10.26 5.91 20.00
C ASP A 32 -10.27 4.43 19.55
N THR A 33 -11.19 4.05 18.64
CA THR A 33 -11.37 2.66 18.19
C THR A 33 -11.32 2.50 16.68
N SER A 34 -10.99 3.56 15.95
CA SER A 34 -11.01 3.56 14.48
C SER A 34 -9.96 4.50 13.89
N THR A 35 -9.36 4.04 12.80
CA THR A 35 -8.32 4.73 12.05
C THR A 35 -8.60 4.60 10.55
N VAL A 36 -8.30 5.65 9.79
CA VAL A 36 -8.24 5.60 8.33
C VAL A 36 -6.79 5.29 7.94
N LEU A 37 -6.61 4.21 7.16
CA LEU A 37 -5.34 3.90 6.51
C LEU A 37 -5.41 4.34 5.05
N SER A 38 -4.49 5.21 4.64
CA SER A 38 -4.29 5.61 3.25
C SER A 38 -2.97 5.05 2.74
N VAL A 39 -2.99 4.48 1.52
CA VAL A 39 -1.79 4.08 0.79
C VAL A 39 -1.62 4.97 -0.43
N THR A 40 -0.42 5.48 -0.63
CA THR A 40 -0.06 6.24 -1.83
C THR A 40 1.18 5.62 -2.44
N GLU A 41 1.09 5.22 -3.71
CA GLU A 41 2.22 4.72 -4.47
C GLU A 41 2.53 5.68 -5.64
N THR A 42 3.78 6.14 -5.71
CA THR A 42 4.24 7.11 -6.70
C THR A 42 5.48 6.62 -7.45
N GLY A 43 5.74 7.23 -8.62
CA GLY A 43 6.96 6.95 -9.39
C GLY A 43 6.77 6.06 -10.62
N PHE A 44 5.54 5.63 -10.93
CA PHE A 44 5.27 4.77 -12.10
C PHE A 44 5.82 5.32 -13.42
N ASP A 45 5.76 6.63 -13.66
CA ASP A 45 6.29 7.27 -14.86
C ASP A 45 7.81 7.15 -15.02
N SER A 46 8.53 6.95 -13.91
CA SER A 46 9.99 6.75 -13.92
C SER A 46 10.41 5.30 -14.19
N LEU A 47 9.46 4.36 -14.25
CA LEU A 47 9.76 2.96 -14.51
C LEU A 47 10.17 2.74 -15.97
N PRO A 48 11.05 1.76 -16.23
CA PRO A 48 11.41 1.36 -17.58
C PRO A 48 10.19 0.86 -18.37
N GLY A 49 10.30 0.92 -19.70
CA GLY A 49 9.26 0.45 -20.61
C GLY A 49 8.57 1.57 -21.36
N ASP A 50 7.59 1.21 -22.18
CA ASP A 50 6.73 2.19 -22.85
C ASP A 50 5.57 2.65 -21.94
N SER A 51 4.75 3.58 -22.44
CA SER A 51 3.62 4.12 -21.68
C SER A 51 2.52 3.07 -21.39
N VAL A 52 2.37 2.07 -22.26
CA VAL A 52 1.36 1.01 -22.09
C VAL A 52 1.80 0.07 -20.98
N GLU A 53 3.08 -0.33 -20.97
CA GLU A 53 3.68 -1.16 -19.92
C GLU A 53 3.62 -0.48 -18.56
N ARG A 54 3.99 0.82 -18.48
CA ARG A 54 3.86 1.59 -17.24
C ARG A 54 2.41 1.72 -16.78
N ARG A 55 1.47 1.91 -17.70
CA ARG A 55 0.04 1.98 -17.37
C ARG A 55 -0.47 0.65 -16.81
N ALA A 56 -0.11 -0.48 -17.42
CA ALA A 56 -0.49 -1.80 -16.94
C ALA A 56 0.06 -2.06 -15.52
N LYS A 57 1.30 -1.65 -15.23
CA LYS A 57 1.87 -1.71 -13.88
C LYS A 57 1.08 -0.86 -12.88
N TYR A 58 0.75 0.37 -13.24
CA TYR A 58 -0.08 1.25 -12.40
C TYR A 58 -1.44 0.62 -12.09
N GLU A 59 -2.16 0.14 -13.11
CA GLU A 59 -3.49 -0.46 -12.95
C GLU A 59 -3.44 -1.72 -12.10
N GLY A 60 -2.46 -2.59 -12.31
CA GLY A 60 -2.26 -3.79 -11.50
C GLY A 60 -1.96 -3.50 -10.04
N ASN A 61 -1.17 -2.45 -9.74
CA ASN A 61 -0.91 -2.05 -8.35
C ASN A 61 -2.14 -1.41 -7.71
N VAL A 62 -2.92 -0.61 -8.45
CA VAL A 62 -4.20 -0.08 -7.95
C VAL A 62 -5.15 -1.22 -7.57
N GLU A 63 -5.31 -2.22 -8.44
CA GLU A 63 -6.12 -3.41 -8.16
C GLU A 63 -5.60 -4.17 -6.93
N GLY A 64 -4.29 -4.43 -6.87
CA GLY A 64 -3.65 -5.10 -5.74
C GLY A 64 -3.89 -4.39 -4.41
N TRP A 65 -3.69 -3.07 -4.36
CA TRP A 65 -3.93 -2.30 -3.13
C TRP A 65 -5.38 -2.33 -2.67
N ILE A 66 -6.36 -2.30 -3.58
CA ILE A 66 -7.78 -2.43 -3.23
C ILE A 66 -8.04 -3.77 -2.54
N ILE A 67 -7.47 -4.85 -3.08
CA ILE A 67 -7.62 -6.21 -2.53
C ILE A 67 -6.95 -6.30 -1.15
N GLU A 68 -5.68 -5.93 -1.05
CA GLU A 68 -4.88 -6.08 0.18
C GLU A 68 -5.44 -5.23 1.33
N LEU A 69 -5.84 -3.98 1.07
CA LEU A 69 -6.46 -3.12 2.08
C LEU A 69 -7.83 -3.65 2.53
N GLY A 70 -8.60 -4.23 1.61
CA GLY A 70 -9.85 -4.92 1.93
C GLY A 70 -9.64 -6.11 2.86
N LEU A 71 -8.62 -6.93 2.57
CA LEU A 71 -8.25 -8.08 3.40
C LEU A 71 -7.75 -7.66 4.78
N ALA A 72 -6.88 -6.65 4.85
CA ALA A 72 -6.36 -6.11 6.10
C ALA A 72 -7.49 -5.57 7.00
N LYS A 73 -8.40 -4.77 6.43
CA LYS A 73 -9.60 -4.28 7.13
C LYS A 73 -10.44 -5.45 7.66
N ALA A 74 -10.77 -6.42 6.81
CA ALA A 74 -11.59 -7.55 7.19
C ALA A 74 -10.93 -8.40 8.31
N HIS A 75 -9.62 -8.60 8.27
CA HIS A 75 -8.88 -9.32 9.29
C HIS A 75 -8.93 -8.61 10.65
N LEU A 76 -8.62 -7.31 10.67
CA LEU A 76 -8.62 -6.50 11.89
C LEU A 76 -10.02 -6.36 12.50
N GLU A 77 -11.05 -6.22 11.66
CA GLU A 77 -12.43 -6.11 12.13
C GLU A 77 -12.99 -7.44 12.65
N LYS A 78 -12.64 -8.57 12.01
CA LYS A 78 -13.01 -9.91 12.52
C LYS A 78 -12.36 -10.22 13.87
N GLY A 79 -11.09 -9.83 14.05
CA GLY A 79 -10.38 -10.00 15.33
C GLY A 79 -11.04 -9.24 16.48
N ARG A 80 -11.80 -8.19 16.19
CA ARG A 80 -12.49 -7.34 17.18
C ARG A 80 -13.75 -7.97 17.78
N THR A 81 -14.32 -8.99 17.13
CA THR A 81 -15.53 -9.70 17.61
C THR A 81 -15.22 -10.68 18.75
N VAL A 82 -13.97 -11.11 18.93
CA VAL A 82 -13.59 -12.10 19.97
C VAL A 82 -13.19 -11.44 21.29
N ALA A 83 -12.89 -10.14 21.30
CA ALA A 83 -12.41 -9.41 22.48
C ALA A 83 -13.52 -8.74 23.33
N ALA A 84 -14.79 -8.96 23.00
CA ALA A 84 -15.93 -8.45 23.77
C ALA A 84 -16.63 -9.59 24.54
N HIS A 85 -15.99 -10.05 25.63
CA HIS A 85 -16.61 -10.89 26.66
C HIS A 85 -16.14 -10.46 28.04
#